data_AF-R7T3A4-F1
#
_entry.id   AF-R7T3A4-F1
#
_cell.length_a   1.000
_cell.length_b   1.000
_cell.length_c   1.000
_cell.angle_alpha   90.00
_cell.angle_beta   90.00
_cell.angle_gamma   90.00
#
_symmetry.space_group_name_H-M   'P 1'
#
loop_
_entity.id
_entity.type
_entity.pdbx_description
1 polymer ?
#
loop_
_entity_poly.entity_id
_entity_poly.type
_entity_poly.pdbx_seq_one_letter_code
_entity_poly.pdbx_strand_id
1 'polypeptide(L)'
;PTIPCLLYFLIHLQQMEIGSFTLVNGMVKWAKIRAIANQVDLIRIFKQHTFTFEPDPDLHSTIKERIRQFGQHDLQVLASQHQSNYRRSCVSDSGSRTGGLSGTFRRLRNKLNGRPTDN
;
A
#
# COMPACT_ATOMS: atom_id res chain seq x y z
N PRO A 1 11.43 -4.81 15.39
CA PRO A 1 11.69 -4.70 13.93
C PRO A 1 10.39 -4.40 13.16
N THR A 2 10.44 -3.58 12.11
CA THR A 2 9.26 -3.23 11.29
C THR A 2 9.36 -3.89 9.94
N ILE A 3 8.36 -4.68 9.52
CA ILE A 3 8.34 -5.31 8.20
C ILE A 3 7.99 -4.23 7.16
N PRO A 4 8.90 -3.87 6.24
CA PRO A 4 8.58 -2.93 5.19
C PRO A 4 7.58 -3.56 4.21
N CYS A 5 6.69 -2.74 3.67
CA CYS A 5 5.77 -3.18 2.63
C CYS A 5 6.55 -3.45 1.32
N LEU A 6 6.62 -4.72 0.93
CA LEU A 6 7.35 -5.16 -0.27
C LEU A 6 6.84 -4.48 -1.54
N LEU A 7 5.53 -4.22 -1.64
CA LEU A 7 4.94 -3.58 -2.81
C LEU A 7 5.52 -2.19 -3.06
N TYR A 8 5.63 -1.35 -2.02
CA TYR A 8 6.21 -0.01 -2.17
C TYR A 8 7.69 -0.07 -2.55
N PHE A 9 8.43 -1.04 -1.99
CA PHE A 9 9.82 -1.27 -2.36
C PHE A 9 9.96 -1.64 -3.84
N LEU A 10 9.14 -2.57 -4.33
CA LEU A 10 9.16 -3.01 -5.73
C LEU A 10 8.76 -1.88 -6.69
N ILE A 11 7.73 -1.11 -6.35
CA ILE A 11 7.34 0.08 -7.14
C ILE A 11 8.51 1.06 -7.21
N HIS A 12 9.20 1.32 -6.09
CA HIS A 12 10.34 2.22 -6.07
C HIS A 12 11.48 1.72 -6.96
N LEU A 13 11.85 0.43 -6.88
CA LEU A 13 12.84 -0.17 -7.77
C LEU A 13 12.45 -0.07 -9.24
N GLN A 14 11.19 -0.38 -9.57
CA GLN A 14 10.69 -0.27 -10.94
C GLN A 14 10.82 1.17 -11.46
N GLN A 15 10.48 2.18 -10.64
CA GLN A 15 10.66 3.59 -11.02
C GLN A 15 12.13 3.93 -11.27
N MET A 16 13.05 3.34 -10.49
CA MET A 16 14.48 3.52 -10.71
C MET A 16 14.99 2.78 -11.93
N GLU A 17 14.38 1.67 -12.34
CA GLU A 17 14.80 0.91 -13.53
C GLU A 17 14.40 1.59 -14.84
N ILE A 18 13.32 2.38 -14.85
CA ILE A 18 12.84 3.07 -16.05
C ILE A 18 13.94 3.95 -16.68
N GLY A 19 14.00 3.94 -18.01
CA GLY A 19 14.97 4.68 -18.82
C GLY A 19 16.31 3.96 -19.02
N SER A 20 17.17 4.49 -19.90
CA SER A 20 18.43 3.83 -20.27
C SER A 20 19.48 3.82 -19.14
N PHE A 21 20.20 2.71 -19.02
CA PHE A 21 21.39 2.52 -18.17
C PHE A 21 22.69 3.00 -18.82
N THR A 22 22.65 3.28 -20.12
CA THR A 22 23.76 3.82 -20.88
C THR A 22 23.51 5.28 -21.23
N LEU A 23 24.60 6.04 -21.29
CA LEU A 23 24.65 7.37 -21.87
C LEU A 23 24.73 7.26 -23.40
N VAL A 24 24.46 8.37 -24.10
CA VAL A 24 24.53 8.44 -25.57
C VAL A 24 25.92 8.11 -26.13
N ASN A 25 26.97 8.28 -25.33
CA ASN A 25 28.35 7.90 -25.67
C ASN A 25 28.69 6.44 -25.34
N GLY A 26 27.71 5.61 -24.97
CA GLY A 26 27.90 4.21 -24.60
C GLY A 26 28.39 3.95 -23.17
N MET A 27 28.73 5.00 -22.41
CA MET A 27 29.18 4.84 -21.02
C MET A 27 28.03 4.46 -20.08
N VAL A 28 28.34 3.71 -19.03
CA VAL A 28 27.35 3.26 -18.03
C VAL A 28 27.04 4.37 -17.03
N LYS A 29 25.75 4.52 -16.69
CA LYS A 29 25.27 5.43 -15.63
C LYS A 29 25.49 4.81 -14.25
N TRP A 30 26.72 4.86 -13.75
CA TRP A 30 27.10 4.31 -12.44
C TRP A 30 26.26 4.81 -11.27
N ALA A 31 25.82 6.08 -11.30
CA ALA A 31 24.96 6.63 -10.26
C ALA A 31 23.62 5.88 -10.15
N LYS A 32 23.03 5.48 -11.29
CA LYS A 32 21.79 4.69 -11.35
C LYS A 32 22.00 3.30 -10.76
N ILE A 33 23.08 2.62 -11.15
CA ILE A 33 23.43 1.28 -10.65
C ILE A 33 23.66 1.32 -9.14
N ARG A 34 24.44 2.29 -8.64
CA ARG A 34 24.73 2.44 -7.21
C ARG A 34 23.46 2.69 -6.40
N ALA A 35 22.55 3.52 -6.92
CA ALA A 35 21.29 3.80 -6.26
C ALA A 35 20.43 2.53 -6.12
N ILE A 36 20.32 1.73 -7.19
CA ILE A 36 19.59 0.44 -7.15
C ILE A 36 20.25 -0.53 -6.17
N ALA A 37 21.58 -0.66 -6.22
CA ALA A 37 22.33 -1.52 -5.31
C ALA A 37 22.08 -1.18 -3.84
N ASN A 38 22.09 0.12 -3.50
CA ASN A 38 21.80 0.58 -2.15
C ASN A 38 20.37 0.22 -1.70
N GLN A 39 19.37 0.33 -2.59
CA GLN A 39 18.00 -0.07 -2.28
C GLN A 39 17.90 -1.58 -2.03
N VAL A 40 18.53 -2.40 -2.87
CA VAL A 40 18.57 -3.86 -2.68
C VAL A 40 19.26 -4.24 -1.37
N ASP A 41 20.32 -3.52 -0.99
CA ASP A 41 21.03 -3.75 0.27
C ASP A 41 20.14 -3.52 1.50
N LEU A 42 19.12 -2.66 1.43
CA LEU A 42 18.15 -2.51 2.51
C LEU A 42 17.38 -3.82 2.79
N ILE A 43 17.09 -4.63 1.76
CA ILE A 43 16.49 -5.96 1.96
C ILE A 43 17.46 -6.87 2.71
N ARG A 44 18.74 -6.82 2.35
CA ARG A 44 19.77 -7.63 3.00
C ARG A 44 19.89 -7.27 4.47
N ILE A 45 19.97 -5.98 4.80
CA ILE A 45 20.00 -5.48 6.19
C ILE A 45 18.72 -5.90 6.92
N PHE A 46 17.55 -5.74 6.28
CA PHE A 46 16.28 -6.13 6.90
C PHE A 46 16.23 -7.62 7.26
N LYS A 47 16.72 -8.49 6.37
CA LYS A 47 16.77 -9.95 6.63
C LYS A 47 17.67 -10.33 7.81
N GLN A 48 18.64 -9.49 8.16
CA GLN A 48 19.52 -9.74 9.30
C GLN A 48 18.84 -9.43 10.65
N HIS A 49 17.77 -8.61 10.65
CA HIS A 49 17.05 -8.30 11.87
C HIS A 49 16.10 -9.44 12.25
N THR A 50 16.48 -10.20 13.28
CA THR A 50 15.63 -11.22 13.88
C THR A 50 14.56 -10.59 14.76
N PHE A 51 13.36 -11.17 14.76
CA PHE A 51 12.34 -10.84 15.73
C PHE A 51 12.60 -11.62 17.02
N THR A 52 12.41 -10.96 18.16
CA THR A 52 12.56 -11.57 19.50
C THR A 52 11.31 -12.32 19.95
N PHE A 53 10.53 -12.86 19.00
CA PHE A 53 9.33 -13.62 19.32
C PHE A 53 9.68 -15.10 19.48
N GLU A 54 9.15 -15.71 20.53
CA GLU A 54 9.23 -17.16 20.70
C GLU A 54 8.42 -17.86 19.60
N PRO A 55 8.98 -18.87 18.91
CA PRO A 55 8.25 -19.60 17.89
C PRO A 55 7.18 -20.50 18.51
N ASP A 56 5.91 -20.28 18.17
CA ASP A 56 4.80 -21.20 18.47
C ASP A 56 4.40 -21.96 17.19
N PRO A 57 4.77 -23.25 17.06
CA PRO A 57 4.49 -24.05 15.86
C PRO A 57 2.99 -24.35 15.67
N ASP A 58 2.23 -24.48 16.76
CA ASP A 58 0.80 -24.80 16.72
C ASP A 58 -0.01 -23.59 16.26
N LEU A 59 0.31 -22.41 16.79
CA LEU A 59 -0.25 -21.15 16.32
C LEU A 59 0.11 -20.89 14.85
N HIS A 60 1.36 -21.13 14.46
CA HIS A 60 1.82 -20.94 13.09
C HIS A 60 1.10 -21.82 12.08
N SER A 61 0.90 -23.12 12.40
CA SER A 61 0.16 -24.03 11.54
C SER A 61 -1.31 -23.63 11.42
N THR A 62 -1.94 -23.24 12.53
CA THR A 62 -3.31 -22.75 12.58
C THR A 62 -3.51 -21.50 11.72
N ILE A 63 -2.60 -20.53 11.82
CA ILE A 63 -2.66 -19.30 11.00
C ILE A 63 -2.51 -19.63 9.51
N LYS A 64 -1.56 -20.50 9.14
CA LYS A 64 -1.36 -20.92 7.74
C LYS A 64 -2.60 -21.58 7.16
N GLU A 65 -3.22 -22.48 7.92
CA GLU A 65 -4.40 -23.19 7.46
C GLU A 65 -5.59 -22.23 7.27
N ARG A 66 -5.80 -21.29 8.20
CA ARG A 66 -6.83 -20.25 8.04
C ARG A 66 -6.56 -19.36 6.83
N ILE A 67 -5.33 -18.92 6.59
CA ILE A 67 -4.97 -18.14 5.40
C ILE A 67 -5.31 -18.91 4.13
N ARG A 68 -5.03 -20.22 4.09
CA ARG A 68 -5.38 -21.08 2.94
C ARG A 68 -6.88 -21.18 2.73
N GLN A 69 -7.64 -21.44 3.80
CA GLN A 69 -9.10 -21.56 3.75
C GLN A 69 -9.77 -20.26 3.28
N PHE A 70 -9.31 -19.12 3.78
CA PHE A 70 -9.91 -17.81 3.48
C PHE A 70 -9.26 -17.09 2.29
N GLY A 71 -8.17 -17.61 1.71
CA GLY A 71 -7.45 -16.94 0.62
C GLY A 71 -8.27 -16.76 -0.66
N GLN A 72 -9.31 -17.56 -0.87
CA GLN A 72 -10.23 -17.43 -2.02
C GLN A 72 -11.54 -16.71 -1.68
N HIS A 73 -11.77 -16.40 -0.40
CA HIS A 73 -13.01 -15.79 0.05
C HIS A 73 -12.82 -14.27 0.20
N ASP A 74 -13.85 -13.49 -0.13
CA ASP A 74 -13.82 -12.04 0.14
C ASP A 74 -13.92 -11.81 1.66
N LEU A 75 -12.79 -11.42 2.25
CA LEU A 75 -12.66 -11.12 3.67
C LEU A 75 -13.63 -10.02 4.13
N GLN A 76 -14.02 -9.08 3.26
CA GLN A 76 -14.99 -8.03 3.61
C GLN A 76 -16.39 -8.59 3.75
N VAL A 77 -16.78 -9.53 2.88
CA VAL A 77 -18.06 -10.23 2.96
C VAL A 77 -18.10 -11.10 4.21
N LEU A 78 -17.05 -11.88 4.46
CA LEU A 78 -16.94 -12.72 5.66
C LEU A 78 -16.96 -11.90 6.95
N ALA A 79 -16.24 -10.77 6.98
CA ALA A 79 -16.24 -9.89 8.14
C ALA A 79 -17.64 -9.31 8.37
N SER A 80 -18.36 -8.89 7.32
CA SER A 80 -19.70 -8.31 7.44
C SER A 80 -20.75 -9.26 8.02
N GLN A 81 -20.55 -10.58 7.88
CA GLN A 81 -21.40 -11.61 8.48
C GLN A 81 -21.17 -11.76 9.98
N HIS A 82 -20.05 -11.26 10.51
CA HIS A 82 -19.67 -11.38 11.92
C HIS A 82 -19.58 -9.99 12.57
N GLN A 83 -20.68 -9.55 13.19
CA GLN A 83 -20.84 -8.19 13.76
C GLN A 83 -19.75 -7.80 14.78
N SER A 84 -19.11 -8.78 15.45
CA SER A 84 -18.01 -8.54 16.38
C SER A 84 -16.66 -8.23 15.70
N ASN A 85 -16.42 -8.75 14.49
CA ASN A 85 -15.17 -8.59 13.74
C ASN A 85 -15.23 -7.43 12.74
N TYR A 86 -16.43 -7.05 12.32
CA TYR A 86 -16.65 -5.93 11.42
C TYR A 86 -16.58 -4.60 12.17
N ARG A 87 -15.36 -4.13 12.47
CA ARG A 87 -15.14 -2.69 12.63
C ARG A 87 -15.20 -2.10 11.23
N ARG A 88 -16.41 -1.77 10.77
CA ARG A 88 -16.60 -0.81 9.68
C ARG A 88 -15.80 0.41 10.12
N SER A 89 -14.61 0.62 9.56
CA SER A 89 -13.98 1.93 9.63
C SER A 89 -14.74 2.82 8.65
N CYS A 90 -16.01 3.10 8.97
CA CYS A 90 -16.49 4.47 8.86
C CYS A 90 -15.64 5.22 9.91
N VAL A 91 -14.77 6.16 9.54
CA VAL A 91 -15.16 7.44 8.94
C VAL A 91 -16.53 7.87 9.46
N SER A 92 -16.60 8.13 10.77
CA SER A 92 -17.62 8.86 11.56
C SER A 92 -17.72 8.17 12.93
N ASP A 93 -16.98 8.58 13.97
CA ASP A 93 -16.99 9.84 14.71
C ASP A 93 -15.56 10.05 15.28
N SER A 94 -14.89 11.20 15.32
CA SER A 94 -15.30 12.61 15.33
C SER A 94 -14.08 13.41 14.87
N GLY A 95 -14.25 14.30 13.89
CA GLY A 95 -13.39 15.48 13.72
C GLY A 95 -11.95 15.32 13.19
N SER A 96 -11.73 14.90 11.93
CA SER A 96 -10.56 15.38 11.17
C SER A 96 -10.71 15.21 9.65
N ARG A 97 -11.29 16.23 9.02
CA ARG A 97 -11.05 16.74 7.66
C ARG A 97 -10.64 15.73 6.56
N THR A 98 -11.59 14.92 6.10
CA THR A 98 -11.63 14.45 4.70
C THR A 98 -12.02 15.61 3.77
N GLY A 99 -11.08 16.53 3.56
CA GLY A 99 -11.13 17.59 2.55
C GLY A 99 -10.46 17.19 1.24
N GLY A 100 -10.44 15.89 0.90
CA GLY A 100 -9.75 15.37 -0.29
C GLY A 100 -10.65 15.34 -1.51
N LEU A 101 -10.37 16.21 -2.50
CA LEU A 101 -10.72 16.20 -3.94
C LEU A 101 -12.18 15.92 -4.34
N SER A 102 -12.82 14.87 -3.85
CA SER A 102 -14.23 14.51 -4.10
C SER A 102 -15.21 15.60 -3.63
N GLY A 103 -14.92 16.24 -2.49
CA GLY A 103 -15.75 17.34 -1.96
C GLY A 103 -15.68 18.62 -2.79
N THR A 104 -14.51 18.93 -3.37
CA THR A 104 -14.35 20.08 -4.27
C THR A 104 -15.01 19.84 -5.63
N PHE A 105 -14.86 18.64 -6.21
CA PHE A 105 -15.56 18.27 -7.46
C PHE A 105 -17.08 18.33 -7.32
N ARG A 106 -17.64 17.92 -6.18
CA ARG A 106 -19.09 18.01 -5.93
C ARG A 106 -19.60 19.45 -5.87
N ARG A 107 -18.85 20.38 -5.26
CA ARG A 107 -19.23 21.81 -5.21
C ARG A 107 -19.10 22.50 -6.57
N LEU A 108 -18.09 22.14 -7.35
CA LEU A 108 -17.90 22.67 -8.71
C LEU A 108 -19.01 22.16 -9.66
N ARG A 109 -19.38 20.89 -9.56
CA ARG A 109 -20.52 20.33 -10.32
C ARG A 109 -21.83 21.06 -10.01
N ASN A 110 -22.09 21.36 -8.73
CA ASN A 110 -23.30 22.08 -8.35
C ASN A 110 -23.32 23.54 -8.81
N LYS A 111 -22.16 24.19 -8.96
CA LYS A 111 -22.05 25.54 -9.55
C LYS A 111 -22.22 25.55 -11.07
N LEU A 112 -21.82 24.49 -11.76
CA LEU A 112 -21.99 24.35 -13.20
C LEU A 112 -23.44 23.95 -13.60
N ASN A 113 -24.14 23.24 -12.72
CA ASN A 113 -25.53 22.83 -12.93
C ASN A 113 -26.57 23.86 -12.43
N GLY A 114 -26.15 24.92 -11.74
CA GLY A 114 -27.02 26.03 -11.32
C GLY A 114 -26.97 27.19 -12.31
N ARG A 115 -27.52 27.03 -13.51
CA ARG A 115 -27.91 28.17 -14.35
C ARG A 115 -29.25 28.70 -13.83
N PRO A 116 -29.40 29.98 -13.46
CA PRO A 116 -30.72 30.57 -13.31
C PRO A 116 -31.34 30.69 -14.71
N THR A 117 -32.42 29.95 -14.93
CA THR A 117 -33.42 30.24 -15.95
C THR A 117 -34.32 31.36 -15.42
N ASP A 118 -34.43 32.41 -16.25
CA ASP A 118 -35.52 33.38 -16.39
C ASP A 118 -35.81 34.36 -15.23
N ASN A 119 -35.50 35.64 -15.42
CA ASN A 119 -36.40 36.65 -16.01
C ASN A 119 -35.73 38.03 -16.05
#